data_AF-A0A433EAV3-F1
#
_entry.id   AF-A0A433EAV3-F1
#
_cell.length_a   1.000
_cell.length_b   1.000
_cell.length_c   1.000
_cell.angle_alpha   90.00
_cell.angle_beta   90.00
_cell.angle_gamma   90.00
#
_symmetry.space_group_name_H-M   'P 1'
#
loop_
_entity.id
_entity.type
_entity.pdbx_description
1 polymer ?
#
loop_
_entity_poly.entity_id
_entity_poly.type
_entity_poly.pdbx_seq_one_letter_code
_entity_poly.pdbx_strand_id
1 'polypeptide(L)'
;MQRAFRKQNGYNTSIRQEFTEAARQLKAAGLSPKKIKRALNQNYKYFKELEQFKMNRYELETLYTLNDPTTSQAIKMLPLEWHISYSSYIQFLELSNGLYGDEITLLEAEDIQQRNIDYEVQEYLPNFLMIGDNGEGVAILMDNKEQNIFAVGMGVMIEDSLEKISSSLEEFLLVKKGMFNY
;
A
#
# COMPACT_ATOMS: atom_id res chain seq x y z
N MET A 1 3.30 -17.55 20.03
CA MET A 1 3.12 -18.65 19.07
C MET A 1 3.52 -18.23 17.66
N GLN A 2 2.86 -17.26 17.03
CA GLN A 2 3.22 -16.83 15.65
C GLN A 2 4.62 -16.21 15.53
N ARG A 3 5.04 -15.34 16.47
CA ARG A 3 6.42 -14.82 16.53
C ARG A 3 7.49 -15.91 16.68
N ALA A 4 7.19 -16.97 17.45
CA ALA A 4 8.10 -18.09 17.63
C ALA A 4 8.18 -18.97 16.37
N PHE A 5 7.04 -19.16 15.69
CA PHE A 5 6.96 -19.88 14.42
C PHE A 5 7.72 -19.15 13.30
N ARG A 6 7.58 -17.82 13.19
CA ARG A 6 8.35 -16.98 12.25
C ARG A 6 9.85 -16.99 12.55
N LYS A 7 10.24 -16.96 13.83
CA LYS A 7 11.66 -17.10 14.22
C LYS A 7 12.28 -18.43 13.78
N GLN A 8 11.46 -19.47 13.63
CA GLN A 8 11.90 -20.82 13.29
C GLN A 8 11.80 -21.14 11.79
N ASN A 9 10.88 -20.51 11.04
CA ASN A 9 10.59 -20.81 9.63
C ASN A 9 10.85 -19.63 8.68
N GLY A 10 11.34 -18.50 9.20
CA GLY A 10 11.50 -17.25 8.45
C GLY A 10 10.17 -16.51 8.26
N TYR A 11 10.20 -15.45 7.45
CA TYR A 11 9.03 -14.61 7.15
C TYR A 11 8.23 -15.09 5.93
N ASN A 12 8.65 -16.18 5.27
CA ASN A 12 8.03 -16.70 4.04
C ASN A 12 6.83 -17.64 4.32
N THR A 13 6.12 -17.45 5.44
CA THR A 13 4.98 -18.28 5.84
C THR A 13 3.67 -17.51 5.65
N SER A 14 2.66 -18.16 5.07
CA SER A 14 1.34 -17.52 4.93
C SER A 14 0.66 -17.39 6.29
N ILE A 15 -0.13 -16.34 6.47
CA ILE A 15 -0.88 -16.09 7.72
C ILE A 15 -1.80 -17.26 8.03
N ARG A 16 -2.40 -17.87 7.00
CA ARG A 16 -3.20 -19.10 7.16
C ARG A 16 -2.39 -20.26 7.74
N GLN A 17 -1.14 -20.45 7.31
CA GLN A 17 -0.24 -21.46 7.89
C GLN A 17 0.05 -21.15 9.36
N GLU A 18 0.38 -19.90 9.67
CA GLU A 18 0.70 -19.49 11.05
C GLU A 18 -0.48 -19.65 12.02
N PHE A 19 -1.70 -19.32 11.58
CA PHE A 19 -2.92 -19.52 12.36
C PHE A 19 -3.29 -21.01 12.50
N THR A 20 -3.00 -21.83 11.48
CA THR A 20 -3.20 -23.28 11.53
C THR A 20 -2.26 -23.92 12.55
N GLU A 21 -0.99 -23.50 12.58
CA GLU A 21 -0.02 -23.99 13.57
C GLU A 21 -0.34 -23.49 14.98
N ALA A 22 -0.78 -22.24 15.13
CA ALA A 22 -1.26 -21.74 16.42
C ALA A 22 -2.46 -22.55 16.93
N ALA A 23 -3.41 -22.91 16.06
CA ALA A 23 -4.53 -23.78 16.42
C ALA A 23 -4.06 -25.17 16.88
N ARG A 24 -3.07 -25.76 16.19
CA ARG A 24 -2.49 -27.06 16.55
C ARG A 24 -1.79 -27.01 17.91
N GLN A 25 -1.00 -25.97 18.17
CA GLN A 25 -0.29 -25.78 19.44
C GLN A 25 -1.27 -25.59 20.62
N LEU A 26 -2.30 -24.77 20.44
CA LEU A 26 -3.33 -24.58 21.47
C LEU A 26 -4.12 -25.86 21.75
N LYS A 27 -4.38 -26.66 20.71
CA LYS A 27 -5.01 -27.97 20.86
C LYS A 27 -4.10 -28.93 21.64
N ALA A 28 -2.81 -28.97 21.33
CA ALA A 28 -1.82 -29.77 22.06
C ALA A 28 -1.67 -29.34 23.52
N ALA A 29 -1.85 -28.04 23.82
CA ALA A 29 -1.87 -27.50 25.18
C ALA A 29 -3.19 -27.76 25.94
N GLY A 30 -4.13 -28.52 25.38
CA GLY A 30 -5.36 -28.92 26.05
C GLY A 30 -6.47 -27.87 26.08
N LEU A 31 -6.40 -26.81 25.27
CA LEU A 31 -7.48 -25.81 25.23
C LEU A 31 -8.73 -26.36 24.54
N SER A 32 -9.90 -25.96 25.05
CA SER A 32 -11.17 -26.33 24.43
C SER A 32 -11.37 -25.62 23.07
N PRO A 33 -12.07 -26.26 22.11
CA PRO A 33 -12.31 -25.67 20.79
C PRO A 33 -12.92 -24.26 20.83
N LYS A 34 -13.79 -23.99 21.81
CA LYS A 34 -14.41 -22.67 22.02
C LYS A 34 -13.40 -21.59 22.42
N LYS A 35 -12.43 -21.92 23.28
CA LYS A 35 -11.36 -21.00 23.70
C LYS A 35 -10.38 -20.76 22.55
N ILE A 36 -10.04 -21.81 21.79
CA ILE A 36 -9.18 -21.70 20.60
C ILE A 36 -9.82 -20.78 19.56
N LYS A 37 -11.09 -21.02 19.19
CA LYS A 37 -11.81 -20.20 18.22
C LYS A 37 -11.88 -18.72 18.64
N ARG A 38 -12.13 -18.44 19.93
CA ARG A 38 -12.18 -17.07 20.46
C ARG A 38 -10.82 -16.37 20.35
N ALA A 39 -9.76 -17.02 20.80
CA ALA A 39 -8.41 -16.46 20.75
C ALA A 39 -7.92 -16.22 19.31
N LEU A 40 -8.16 -17.18 18.41
CA LEU A 40 -7.79 -17.04 17.00
C LEU A 40 -8.61 -15.97 16.29
N ASN A 41 -9.90 -15.81 16.58
CA ASN A 41 -10.71 -14.74 15.97
C ASN A 41 -10.28 -13.35 16.43
N GLN A 42 -9.93 -13.18 17.72
CA GLN A 42 -9.40 -11.91 18.21
C GLN A 42 -8.03 -11.58 17.60
N ASN A 43 -7.15 -12.57 17.51
CA ASN A 43 -5.87 -12.40 16.82
C ASN A 43 -6.10 -12.10 15.34
N TYR A 44 -6.99 -12.83 14.65
CA TYR A 44 -7.26 -12.61 13.23
C TYR A 44 -7.80 -11.21 12.97
N LYS A 45 -8.65 -10.66 13.85
CA LYS A 45 -9.10 -9.27 13.77
C LYS A 45 -7.93 -8.29 13.90
N TYR A 46 -7.07 -8.50 14.90
CA TYR A 46 -5.86 -7.69 15.12
C TYR A 46 -4.86 -7.80 13.95
N PHE A 47 -4.68 -9.00 13.39
CA PHE A 47 -3.82 -9.22 12.23
C PHE A 47 -4.43 -8.65 10.95
N LYS A 48 -5.74 -8.72 10.76
CA LYS A 48 -6.43 -8.09 9.63
C LYS A 48 -6.32 -6.55 9.69
N GLU A 49 -6.35 -5.99 10.89
CA GLU A 49 -6.10 -4.56 11.14
C GLU A 49 -4.62 -4.19 10.90
N LEU A 50 -3.67 -5.09 11.18
CA LEU A 50 -2.25 -4.92 10.83
C LEU A 50 -1.89 -5.26 9.37
N GLU A 51 -2.70 -6.08 8.68
CA GLU A 51 -2.51 -6.52 7.29
C GLU A 51 -2.89 -5.46 6.27
N GLN A 52 -3.46 -4.32 6.70
CA GLN A 52 -3.91 -3.29 5.76
C GLN A 52 -2.76 -2.48 5.13
N PHE A 53 -1.52 -2.65 5.60
CA PHE A 53 -0.33 -2.08 4.94
C PHE A 53 0.91 -2.91 5.28
N LYS A 54 1.37 -3.78 4.37
CA LYS A 54 2.56 -4.62 4.65
C LYS A 54 3.89 -3.96 4.31
N MET A 55 3.86 -2.76 3.74
CA MET A 55 5.08 -1.99 3.52
C MET A 55 5.68 -1.59 4.86
N ASN A 56 7.00 -1.72 4.97
CA ASN A 56 7.76 -1.12 6.06
C ASN A 56 8.91 -0.30 5.47
N ARG A 57 9.29 0.73 6.21
CA ARG A 57 10.30 1.71 5.77
C ARG A 57 11.64 1.05 5.43
N TYR A 58 12.09 0.07 6.23
CA TYR A 58 13.37 -0.59 6.04
C TYR A 58 13.47 -1.30 4.68
N GLU A 59 12.44 -2.08 4.30
CA GLU A 59 12.42 -2.74 2.98
C GLU A 59 12.39 -1.72 1.83
N LEU A 60 11.61 -0.65 1.98
CA LEU A 60 11.55 0.42 0.98
C LEU A 60 12.88 1.17 0.84
N GLU A 61 13.62 1.42 1.92
CA GLU A 61 14.95 2.05 1.89
C GLU A 61 16.00 1.19 1.16
N THR A 62 15.78 -0.12 1.01
CA THR A 62 16.67 -0.97 0.18
C THR A 62 16.42 -0.83 -1.32
N LEU A 63 15.30 -0.22 -1.71
CA LEU A 63 14.84 -0.11 -3.10
C LEU A 63 14.75 1.34 -3.60
N TYR A 64 14.53 2.29 -2.69
CA TYR A 64 14.22 3.68 -3.00
C TYR A 64 14.93 4.63 -2.04
N THR A 65 15.10 5.88 -2.49
CA THR A 65 15.40 7.00 -1.60
C THR A 65 14.08 7.49 -1.01
N LEU A 66 13.95 7.40 0.32
CA LEU A 66 12.76 7.81 1.05
C LEU A 66 12.95 9.19 1.67
N ASN A 67 11.91 10.02 1.56
CA ASN A 67 11.80 11.23 2.35
C ASN A 67 11.52 10.88 3.82
N ASP A 68 11.65 11.87 4.71
CA ASP A 68 11.18 11.70 6.08
C ASP A 68 9.67 11.40 6.10
N PRO A 69 9.17 10.64 7.08
CA PRO A 69 7.73 10.43 7.25
C PRO A 69 6.98 11.75 7.29
N THR A 70 5.81 11.79 6.65
CA THR A 70 5.02 13.01 6.64
C THR A 70 4.52 13.37 8.05
N THR A 71 4.27 14.65 8.29
CA THR A 71 3.74 15.08 9.59
C THR A 71 2.25 14.74 9.71
N SER A 72 1.78 14.46 10.93
CA SER A 72 0.35 14.28 11.18
C SER A 72 -0.49 15.52 10.83
N GLN A 73 0.13 16.70 10.70
CA GLN A 73 -0.57 17.91 10.26
C GLN A 73 -0.76 17.91 8.74
N ALA A 74 0.27 17.57 7.96
CA ALA A 74 0.17 17.47 6.50
C ALA A 74 -0.89 16.45 6.08
N ILE A 75 -0.92 15.27 6.72
CA ILE A 75 -1.96 14.25 6.48
C ILE A 75 -3.36 14.80 6.74
N LYS A 76 -3.55 15.58 7.82
CA LYS A 76 -4.86 16.17 8.15
C LYS A 76 -5.31 17.27 7.19
N MET A 77 -4.39 17.82 6.40
CA MET A 77 -4.69 18.83 5.40
C MET A 77 -5.14 18.22 4.07
N LEU A 78 -4.93 16.92 3.86
CA LEU A 78 -5.45 16.21 2.70
C LEU A 78 -6.99 16.11 2.75
N PRO A 79 -7.67 16.03 1.60
CA PRO A 79 -9.12 15.86 1.54
C PRO A 79 -9.60 14.64 2.34
N LEU A 80 -10.64 14.82 3.17
CA LEU A 80 -11.14 13.79 4.08
C LEU A 80 -11.56 12.51 3.35
N GLU A 81 -12.11 12.65 2.15
CA GLU A 81 -12.51 11.55 1.27
C GLU A 81 -11.32 10.68 0.82
N TRP A 82 -10.10 11.24 0.75
CA TRP A 82 -8.91 10.51 0.32
C TRP A 82 -8.40 9.56 1.40
N HIS A 83 -8.62 9.88 2.69
CA HIS A 83 -8.28 8.97 3.79
C HIS A 83 -8.96 7.61 3.69
N ILE A 84 -10.13 7.56 3.07
CA ILE A 84 -10.88 6.31 2.87
C ILE A 84 -10.56 5.75 1.48
N SER A 85 -10.68 6.58 0.46
CA SER A 85 -10.61 6.18 -0.96
C SER A 85 -9.21 5.74 -1.40
N TYR A 86 -8.16 6.33 -0.81
CA TYR A 86 -6.76 6.11 -1.16
C TYR A 86 -5.93 5.75 0.08
N SER A 87 -6.54 5.00 1.00
CA SER A 87 -5.99 4.70 2.33
C SER A 87 -4.58 4.10 2.29
N SER A 88 -4.25 3.28 1.30
CA SER A 88 -2.88 2.73 1.16
C SER A 88 -1.86 3.81 0.81
N TYR A 89 -2.21 4.81 0.00
CA TYR A 89 -1.32 5.93 -0.27
C TYR A 89 -1.15 6.85 0.95
N ILE A 90 -2.22 7.06 1.71
CA ILE A 90 -2.15 7.82 2.96
C ILE A 90 -1.26 7.14 4.00
N GLN A 91 -1.38 5.81 4.14
CA GLN A 91 -0.49 5.02 4.99
C GLN A 91 0.95 5.02 4.48
N PHE A 92 1.15 5.06 3.16
CA PHE A 92 2.48 5.24 2.56
C PHE A 92 3.11 6.56 2.99
N LEU A 93 2.38 7.67 2.93
CA LEU A 93 2.88 9.00 3.32
C LEU A 93 3.32 9.03 4.79
N GLU A 94 2.63 8.30 5.68
CA GLU A 94 3.04 8.11 7.08
C GLU A 94 4.34 7.30 7.24
N LEU A 95 4.74 6.51 6.25
CA LEU A 95 6.05 5.84 6.21
C LEU A 95 7.13 6.69 5.53
N SER A 96 6.76 7.43 4.49
CA SER A 96 7.66 8.24 3.66
C SER A 96 6.84 9.30 2.93
N ASN A 97 7.14 10.60 3.13
CA ASN A 97 6.43 11.68 2.45
C ASN A 97 6.88 11.77 0.98
N GLY A 98 6.41 10.87 0.13
CA GLY A 98 6.96 10.68 -1.22
C GLY A 98 8.19 9.77 -1.22
N LEU A 99 8.61 9.33 -2.41
CA LEU A 99 9.84 8.56 -2.61
C LEU A 99 10.43 8.82 -4.01
N TYR A 100 11.71 8.50 -4.15
CA TYR A 100 12.43 8.54 -5.42
C TYR A 100 13.05 7.15 -5.70
N GLY A 101 12.72 6.59 -6.86
CA GLY A 101 13.37 5.42 -7.44
C GLY A 101 14.03 5.76 -8.76
N ASP A 102 14.71 4.77 -9.34
CA ASP A 102 15.40 4.95 -10.64
C ASP A 102 14.40 5.27 -11.77
N GLU A 103 13.21 4.68 -11.73
CA GLU A 103 12.19 4.75 -12.78
C GLU A 103 10.92 5.49 -12.35
N ILE A 104 10.79 5.88 -11.07
CA ILE A 104 9.55 6.44 -10.52
C ILE A 104 9.81 7.50 -9.44
N THR A 105 8.89 8.47 -9.35
CA THR A 105 8.76 9.38 -8.22
C THR A 105 7.32 9.31 -7.70
N LEU A 106 7.15 9.18 -6.37
CA LEU A 106 5.83 9.32 -5.73
C LEU A 106 5.73 10.66 -5.00
N LEU A 107 4.58 11.31 -5.13
CA LEU A 107 4.31 12.68 -4.69
C LEU A 107 4.24 12.81 -3.17
N GLU A 108 4.73 13.94 -2.68
CA GLU A 108 4.62 14.34 -1.28
C GLU A 108 3.18 14.76 -0.93
N ALA A 109 2.83 14.77 0.34
CA ALA A 109 1.49 15.15 0.81
C ALA A 109 1.13 16.60 0.43
N GLU A 110 2.13 17.48 0.38
CA GLU A 110 1.98 18.90 0.07
C GLU A 110 1.72 19.14 -1.43
N ASP A 111 2.25 18.28 -2.30
CA ASP A 111 2.22 18.48 -3.75
C ASP A 111 1.09 17.72 -4.45
N ILE A 112 0.62 16.61 -3.85
CA ILE A 112 -0.35 15.72 -4.51
C ILE A 112 -1.63 16.43 -4.95
N GLN A 113 -2.15 17.36 -4.13
CA GLN A 113 -3.35 18.10 -4.48
C GLN A 113 -3.11 19.03 -5.68
N GLN A 114 -2.02 19.81 -5.65
CA GLN A 114 -1.72 20.74 -6.74
C GLN A 114 -1.42 19.99 -8.03
N ARG A 115 -0.72 18.85 -7.99
CA ARG A 115 -0.46 18.05 -9.19
C ARG A 115 -1.71 17.47 -9.82
N ASN A 116 -2.67 17.02 -9.03
CA ASN A 116 -3.94 16.55 -9.57
C ASN A 116 -4.77 17.69 -10.20
N ILE A 117 -4.58 18.94 -9.75
CA ILE A 117 -5.17 20.13 -10.37
C ILE A 117 -4.46 20.48 -11.68
N ASP A 118 -3.12 20.52 -11.67
CA ASP A 118 -2.31 20.90 -12.84
C ASP A 118 -2.59 20.01 -14.07
N TYR A 119 -2.87 18.72 -13.83
CA TYR A 119 -3.19 17.74 -14.87
C TYR A 119 -4.69 17.47 -15.01
N GLU A 120 -5.54 18.25 -14.33
CA GLU A 120 -7.01 18.15 -14.43
C GLU A 120 -7.52 16.71 -14.22
N VAL A 121 -6.87 15.95 -13.33
CA VAL A 121 -7.09 14.49 -13.19
C VAL A 121 -8.55 14.18 -12.88
N GLN A 122 -9.20 15.01 -12.06
CA GLN A 122 -10.60 14.81 -11.68
C GLN A 122 -11.59 15.13 -12.82
N GLU A 123 -11.20 15.92 -13.81
CA GLU A 123 -12.04 16.20 -14.98
C GLU A 123 -12.06 14.99 -15.92
N TYR A 124 -10.89 14.40 -16.19
CA TYR A 124 -10.79 13.31 -17.15
C TYR A 124 -10.91 11.92 -16.53
N LEU A 125 -10.45 11.74 -15.29
CA LEU A 125 -10.37 10.47 -14.57
C LEU A 125 -10.91 10.61 -13.13
N PRO A 126 -12.22 10.89 -12.95
CA PRO A 126 -12.83 11.27 -11.65
C PRO A 126 -12.76 10.22 -10.54
N ASN A 127 -12.36 8.98 -10.85
CA ASN A 127 -12.20 7.90 -9.88
C ASN A 127 -10.74 7.59 -9.53
N PHE A 128 -9.83 8.44 -9.98
CA PHE A 128 -8.39 8.22 -9.84
C PHE A 128 -7.71 9.39 -9.12
N LEU A 129 -6.56 9.08 -8.53
CA LEU A 129 -5.64 10.04 -7.96
C LEU A 129 -4.28 9.82 -8.60
N MET A 130 -3.69 10.86 -9.19
CA MET A 130 -2.29 10.84 -9.58
C MET A 130 -1.44 10.88 -8.30
N ILE A 131 -0.62 9.85 -8.13
CA ILE A 131 0.24 9.65 -6.95
C ILE A 131 1.73 9.78 -7.27
N GLY A 132 2.09 9.90 -8.54
CA GLY A 132 3.48 9.92 -8.99
C GLY A 132 3.61 9.94 -10.49
N ASP A 133 4.84 9.79 -10.97
CA ASP A 133 5.19 9.69 -12.38
C ASP A 133 6.54 8.99 -12.59
N ASN A 134 6.90 8.73 -13.84
CA ASN A 134 8.18 8.14 -14.22
C ASN A 134 9.23 9.14 -14.71
N GLY A 135 8.98 10.45 -14.61
CA GLY A 135 9.85 11.50 -15.15
C GLY A 135 9.85 11.65 -16.68
N GLU A 136 9.25 10.71 -17.42
CA GLU A 136 9.21 10.68 -18.89
C GLU A 136 7.82 11.01 -19.47
N GLY A 137 6.96 11.64 -18.66
CA GLY A 137 5.63 12.07 -19.06
C GLY A 137 4.53 11.01 -18.90
N VAL A 138 4.77 9.98 -18.09
CA VAL A 138 3.76 8.99 -17.71
C VAL A 138 3.37 9.19 -16.25
N ALA A 139 2.10 9.47 -16.00
CA ALA A 139 1.53 9.57 -14.67
C ALA A 139 1.24 8.18 -14.09
N ILE A 140 1.46 8.03 -12.78
CA ILE A 140 1.11 6.87 -11.98
C ILE A 140 -0.15 7.23 -11.18
N LEU A 141 -1.23 6.47 -11.36
CA LEU A 141 -2.53 6.72 -10.74
C LEU A 141 -2.96 5.57 -9.84
N MET A 142 -3.72 5.90 -8.79
CA MET A 142 -4.42 4.95 -7.94
C MET A 142 -5.93 5.09 -8.13
N ASP A 143 -6.65 3.98 -8.29
CA ASP A 143 -8.12 4.00 -8.33
C ASP A 143 -8.75 3.99 -6.92
N ASN A 144 -9.90 4.65 -6.77
CA ASN A 144 -10.58 4.83 -5.48
C ASN A 144 -11.37 3.60 -4.99
N LYS A 145 -11.49 2.55 -5.79
CA LYS A 145 -12.40 1.42 -5.52
C LYS A 145 -11.65 0.21 -4.97
N GLU A 146 -10.63 -0.20 -5.69
CA GLU A 146 -9.82 -1.39 -5.41
C GLU A 146 -8.36 -1.00 -5.06
N GLN A 147 -7.99 0.28 -5.22
CA GLN A 147 -6.62 0.79 -4.99
C GLN A 147 -5.55 0.09 -5.85
N ASN A 148 -5.93 -0.28 -7.08
CA ASN A 148 -4.96 -0.71 -8.08
C ASN A 148 -4.15 0.49 -8.57
N ILE A 149 -2.99 0.19 -9.17
CA ILE A 149 -2.10 1.20 -9.75
C ILE A 149 -2.18 1.13 -11.26
N PHE A 150 -2.27 2.29 -11.89
CA PHE A 150 -2.35 2.49 -13.33
C PHE A 150 -1.26 3.44 -13.81
N ALA A 151 -0.96 3.35 -15.10
CA ALA A 151 -0.15 4.30 -15.83
C ALA A 151 -0.97 4.94 -16.96
N VAL A 152 -0.72 6.22 -17.24
CA VAL A 152 -1.26 6.92 -18.41
C VAL A 152 -0.32 8.05 -18.81
N GLY A 153 -0.20 8.28 -20.11
CA GLY A 153 0.58 9.38 -20.67
C GLY A 153 -0.08 10.69 -20.29
N MET A 154 0.68 11.61 -19.71
CA MET A 154 0.15 12.90 -19.24
C MET A 154 -0.44 13.75 -20.36
N GLY A 155 0.00 13.55 -21.60
CA GLY A 155 -0.57 14.20 -22.78
C GLY A 155 -1.89 13.59 -23.29
N VAL A 156 -2.31 12.44 -22.75
CA VAL A 156 -3.50 11.69 -23.18
C VAL A 156 -4.23 11.10 -21.96
N MET A 157 -4.56 11.97 -21.00
CA MET A 157 -5.22 11.62 -19.74
C MET A 157 -6.68 11.20 -19.97
N ILE A 158 -6.94 9.97 -20.45
CA ILE A 158 -8.30 9.45 -20.71
C ILE A 158 -8.42 7.98 -20.29
N GLU A 159 -9.64 7.54 -19.99
CA GLU A 159 -9.90 6.18 -19.49
C GLU A 159 -9.45 5.08 -20.47
N ASP A 160 -9.65 5.29 -21.78
CA ASP A 160 -9.25 4.35 -22.84
C ASP A 160 -7.72 4.15 -22.95
N SER A 161 -6.93 5.05 -22.36
CA SER A 161 -5.47 5.00 -22.37
C SER A 161 -4.86 4.54 -21.03
N LEU A 162 -5.70 4.19 -20.04
CA LEU A 162 -5.23 3.67 -18.76
C LEU A 162 -4.71 2.25 -18.90
N GLU A 163 -3.47 2.04 -18.47
CA GLU A 163 -2.89 0.71 -18.34
C GLU A 163 -2.79 0.32 -16.88
N LYS A 164 -3.40 -0.81 -16.49
CA LYS A 164 -3.26 -1.34 -15.14
C LYS A 164 -1.86 -1.93 -14.95
N ILE A 165 -1.04 -1.29 -14.12
CA ILE A 165 0.35 -1.72 -13.88
C ILE A 165 0.52 -2.52 -12.59
N SER A 166 -0.40 -2.46 -11.63
CA SER A 166 -0.33 -3.27 -10.40
C SER A 166 -1.70 -3.43 -9.74
N SER A 167 -1.89 -4.47 -8.93
CA SER A 167 -3.13 -4.65 -8.16
C SER A 167 -3.10 -3.95 -6.79
N SER A 168 -1.95 -3.44 -6.37
CA SER A 168 -1.80 -2.63 -5.16
C SER A 168 -0.51 -1.82 -5.18
N LEU A 169 -0.44 -0.79 -4.32
CA LEU A 169 0.78 -0.01 -4.08
C LEU A 169 1.92 -0.87 -3.53
N GLU A 170 1.61 -1.85 -2.68
CA GLU A 170 2.59 -2.78 -2.10
C GLU A 170 3.20 -3.69 -3.19
N GLU A 171 2.37 -4.30 -4.03
CA GLU A 171 2.86 -5.12 -5.14
C GLU A 171 3.73 -4.27 -6.08
N PHE A 172 3.29 -3.03 -6.34
CA PHE A 172 4.01 -2.11 -7.21
C PHE A 172 5.41 -1.78 -6.66
N LEU A 173 5.49 -1.40 -5.39
CA LEU A 173 6.73 -0.94 -4.78
C LEU A 173 7.67 -2.07 -4.36
N LEU A 174 7.16 -3.19 -3.83
CA LEU A 174 8.02 -4.24 -3.26
C LEU A 174 8.31 -5.38 -4.23
N VAL A 175 7.33 -5.75 -5.06
CA VAL A 175 7.47 -6.89 -5.98
C VAL A 175 7.97 -6.42 -7.34
N LYS A 176 7.29 -5.41 -7.90
CA LYS A 176 7.65 -4.84 -9.22
C LYS A 176 8.76 -3.82 -9.13
N LYS A 177 9.08 -3.32 -7.92
CA LYS A 177 10.15 -2.36 -7.68
C LYS A 177 9.99 -1.09 -8.53
N GLY A 178 8.75 -0.63 -8.67
CA GLY A 178 8.42 0.56 -9.47
C GLY A 178 8.49 0.34 -10.98
N MET A 179 8.89 -0.84 -11.46
CA MET A 179 9.01 -1.12 -12.89
C MET A 179 7.64 -1.47 -13.50
N PHE A 180 7.38 -0.89 -14.67
CA PHE A 180 6.24 -1.22 -15.53
C PHE A 180 6.61 -0.93 -16.98
N ASN A 181 5.87 -1.51 -17.92
CA ASN A 181 5.97 -1.17 -19.33
C ASN A 181 4.83 -0.21 -19.65
N TYR A 182 5.11 0.84 -20.42
CA TYR A 182 4.15 1.82 -20.93
C TYR A 182 4.58 2.24 -22.34
#